data_AF-A0A958MNG3-F1
#
_entry.id   AF-A0A958MNG3-F1
#
_cell.length_a   1.000
_cell.length_b   1.000
_cell.length_c   1.000
_cell.angle_alpha   90.00
_cell.angle_beta   90.00
_cell.angle_gamma   90.00
#
_symmetry.space_group_name_H-M   'P 1'
#
loop_
_entity.id
_entity.type
_entity.pdbx_description
1 polymer ?
#
loop_
_entity_poly.entity_id
_entity_poly.type
_entity_poly.pdbx_seq_one_letter_code
_entity_poly.pdbx_strand_id
1 'polypeptide(L)'
;GRKKEMFKTSGGKYVIPTLLENELKQSLFIEQIMVVGEGEKMPAAIIQPNFDFIRDWIKNKGYNIGSTEKEITNSEIVIQRIQKEIDKYNKRFGKWEQIKRFELTPEVWTIDGGHLTPTMKMKREIIKGIYQDLYDKIYRN
;
A
#
# COMPACT_ATOMS: atom_id res chain seq x y z
N GLY A 1 17.73 16.76 -14.42
CA GLY A 1 16.68 17.03 -13.42
C GLY A 1 15.47 16.19 -13.74
N ARG A 2 15.28 15.07 -13.03
CA ARG A 2 14.16 14.17 -13.29
C ARG A 2 12.90 14.88 -12.78
N LYS A 3 11.96 15.21 -13.67
CA LYS A 3 10.59 15.59 -13.28
C LYS A 3 10.18 14.56 -12.22
N LYS A 4 10.05 14.99 -10.97
CA LYS A 4 9.61 14.11 -9.87
C LYS A 4 8.31 13.49 -10.35
N GLU A 5 8.26 12.17 -10.45
CA GLU A 5 7.04 11.42 -10.80
C GLU A 5 5.99 11.80 -9.74
N MET A 6 5.17 12.79 -10.07
CA MET A 6 4.12 13.36 -9.25
C MET A 6 2.84 13.24 -10.04
N PHE A 7 1.72 12.99 -9.36
CA PHE A 7 0.41 12.98 -9.99
C PHE A 7 -0.45 14.09 -9.42
N LYS A 8 -1.48 14.47 -10.17
CA LYS A 8 -2.47 15.47 -9.76
C LYS A 8 -3.78 14.77 -9.39
N THR A 9 -4.35 15.11 -8.23
CA THR A 9 -5.70 14.68 -7.83
C THR A 9 -6.77 15.48 -8.59
N SER A 10 -8.02 15.01 -8.61
CA SER A 10 -9.13 15.76 -9.22
C SER A 10 -9.36 17.14 -8.59
N GLY A 11 -9.06 17.27 -7.29
CA GLY A 11 -9.06 18.55 -6.57
C GLY A 11 -7.87 19.47 -6.89
N GLY A 12 -7.00 19.06 -7.82
CA GLY A 12 -5.89 19.86 -8.33
C GLY A 12 -4.64 19.91 -7.47
N LYS A 13 -4.52 19.04 -6.46
CA LYS A 13 -3.34 18.95 -5.58
C LYS A 13 -2.31 17.95 -6.14
N TYR A 14 -1.02 18.20 -5.91
CA TYR A 14 0.08 17.43 -6.51
C TYR A 14 0.73 16.48 -5.52
N VAL A 15 0.55 15.18 -5.67
CA VAL A 15 1.12 14.17 -4.76
C VAL A 15 2.43 13.66 -5.33
N ILE A 16 3.42 13.44 -4.48
CA ILE A 16 4.68 12.76 -4.86
C ILE A 16 4.66 11.35 -4.26
N PRO A 17 4.21 10.32 -5.00
CA PRO A 17 4.04 8.96 -4.51
C PRO A 17 5.26 8.42 -3.79
N THR A 18 6.43 8.60 -4.40
CA THR A 18 7.69 8.04 -3.91
C THR A 18 8.08 8.56 -2.53
N LEU A 19 7.69 9.78 -2.15
CA LEU A 19 7.93 10.29 -0.79
C LEU A 19 7.07 9.55 0.24
N LEU A 20 5.79 9.35 -0.06
CA LEU A 20 4.89 8.61 0.82
C LEU A 20 5.27 7.13 0.90
N GLU A 21 5.61 6.51 -0.23
CA GLU A 21 6.01 5.10 -0.31
C GLU A 21 7.28 4.82 0.50
N ASN A 22 8.33 5.63 0.31
CA ASN A 22 9.59 5.45 1.04
C ASN A 22 9.42 5.65 2.55
N GLU A 23 8.52 6.54 2.96
CA GLU A 23 8.23 6.80 4.35
C GLU A 23 7.44 5.64 5.00
N LEU A 24 6.39 5.17 4.33
CA LEU A 24 5.56 4.06 4.80
C LEU A 24 6.30 2.71 4.82
N LYS A 25 7.25 2.51 3.91
CA LYS A 25 8.15 1.33 3.88
C LYS A 25 9.08 1.22 5.10
N GLN A 26 9.16 2.23 5.97
CA GLN A 26 9.84 2.10 7.25
C GLN A 26 9.05 1.25 8.27
N SER A 27 7.77 0.95 7.98
CA SER A 27 6.98 0.06 8.82
C SER A 27 7.34 -1.41 8.56
N LEU A 28 7.58 -2.17 9.63
CA LEU A 28 7.79 -3.62 9.53
C LEU A 28 6.54 -4.39 9.06
N PHE A 29 5.37 -3.75 9.05
CA PHE A 29 4.12 -4.38 8.57
C PHE A 29 3.94 -4.27 7.04
N ILE A 30 4.74 -3.43 6.37
CA ILE A 30 4.58 -3.10 4.95
C ILE A 30 5.83 -3.55 4.19
N GLU A 31 5.66 -4.50 3.26
CA GLU A 31 6.75 -4.95 2.40
C GLU A 31 6.86 -4.08 1.15
N GLN A 32 5.74 -3.92 0.45
CA GLN A 32 5.61 -3.02 -0.70
C GLN A 32 4.37 -2.17 -0.56
N ILE A 33 4.44 -0.98 -1.16
CA ILE A 33 3.32 -0.04 -1.19
C ILE A 33 3.38 0.74 -2.49
N MET A 34 2.25 0.81 -3.16
CA MET A 34 2.04 1.64 -4.34
C MET A 34 0.98 2.69 -4.02
N VAL A 35 1.39 3.95 -4.02
CA VAL A 35 0.47 5.07 -3.85
C VAL A 35 -0.24 5.37 -5.16
N VAL A 36 -1.56 5.47 -5.10
CA VAL A 36 -2.46 5.67 -6.23
C VAL A 36 -3.36 6.89 -5.97
N GLY A 37 -4.03 7.35 -7.03
CA GLY A 37 -5.00 8.46 -6.94
C GLY A 37 -4.80 9.57 -7.97
N GLU A 38 -4.08 9.30 -9.05
CA GLU A 38 -4.04 10.21 -10.21
C GLU A 38 -5.45 10.39 -10.77
N GLY A 39 -5.88 11.65 -10.91
CA GLY A 39 -7.22 11.99 -11.36
C GLY A 39 -8.33 11.73 -10.34
N GLU A 40 -8.00 11.24 -9.14
CA GLU A 40 -8.98 10.87 -8.12
C GLU A 40 -9.10 11.93 -7.01
N LYS A 41 -10.17 11.83 -6.22
CA LYS A 41 -10.47 12.78 -5.13
C LYS A 41 -9.39 12.84 -4.03
N MET A 42 -8.63 11.77 -3.84
CA MET A 42 -7.67 11.64 -2.75
C MET A 42 -6.57 10.60 -3.04
N PRO A 43 -5.39 10.74 -2.43
CA PRO A 43 -4.37 9.70 -2.44
C PRO A 43 -4.85 8.46 -1.67
N ALA A 44 -4.56 7.29 -2.21
CA ALA A 44 -4.78 6.00 -1.57
C ALA A 44 -3.56 5.08 -1.79
N ALA A 45 -3.59 3.88 -1.23
CA ALA A 45 -2.50 2.92 -1.36
C ALA A 45 -2.98 1.50 -1.65
N ILE A 46 -2.24 0.78 -2.48
CA ILE A 46 -2.29 -0.68 -2.58
C ILE A 46 -1.05 -1.21 -1.87
N ILE A 47 -1.25 -2.08 -0.89
CA ILE A 47 -0.18 -2.50 0.03
C ILE A 47 -0.01 -4.01 -0.02
N GLN A 48 1.23 -4.43 -0.24
CA GLN A 48 1.66 -5.79 0.05
C GLN A 48 2.15 -5.84 1.50
N PRO A 49 1.45 -6.56 2.40
CA PRO A 49 1.92 -6.73 3.77
C PRO A 49 3.24 -7.50 3.83
N ASN A 50 4.03 -7.25 4.88
CA ASN A 50 5.14 -8.14 5.22
C ASN A 50 4.58 -9.36 5.96
N PHE A 51 4.27 -10.41 5.21
CA PHE A 51 3.61 -11.60 5.74
C PHE A 51 4.45 -12.33 6.78
N ASP A 52 5.77 -12.38 6.60
CA ASP A 52 6.67 -13.06 7.55
C ASP A 52 6.65 -12.37 8.91
N PHE A 53 6.83 -11.05 8.92
CA PHE A 53 6.75 -10.26 10.15
C PHE A 53 5.36 -10.32 10.79
N ILE A 54 4.30 -10.28 9.97
CA ILE A 54 2.92 -10.33 10.49
C ILE A 54 2.60 -11.68 11.12
N ARG A 55 3.05 -12.80 10.54
CA ARG A 55 2.87 -14.14 11.14
C ARG A 55 3.53 -14.22 12.52
N ASP A 56 4.76 -13.75 12.63
CA ASP A 56 5.47 -13.71 13.91
C ASP A 56 4.75 -12.80 14.92
N TRP A 57 4.29 -11.63 14.46
CA TRP A 57 3.52 -10.72 15.30
C TRP A 57 2.19 -11.33 15.77
N ILE A 58 1.44 -12.00 14.90
CA ILE A 58 0.19 -12.72 15.21
C ILE A 58 0.46 -13.77 16.29
N LYS A 59 1.48 -14.62 16.08
CA LYS A 59 1.88 -15.68 17.01
C LYS A 59 2.28 -15.11 18.37
N ASN A 60 3.12 -14.07 18.39
CA ASN A 60 3.60 -13.43 19.63
C ASN A 60 2.48 -12.75 20.41
N LYS A 61 1.42 -12.30 19.74
CA LYS A 61 0.24 -11.70 20.38
C LYS A 61 -0.85 -12.70 20.73
N GLY A 62 -0.71 -13.96 20.32
CA GLY A 62 -1.71 -15.00 20.55
C GLY A 62 -3.01 -14.76 19.81
N TYR A 63 -2.98 -14.07 18.67
CA TYR A 63 -4.19 -13.88 17.85
C TYR A 63 -4.53 -15.15 17.09
N ASN A 64 -5.81 -15.51 17.07
CA ASN A 64 -6.32 -16.64 16.28
C ASN A 64 -6.65 -16.18 14.85
N ILE A 65 -5.60 -15.93 14.07
CA ILE A 65 -5.68 -15.59 12.64
C ILE A 65 -4.93 -16.68 11.89
N GLY A 66 -5.48 -17.14 10.76
CA GLY A 66 -4.80 -18.12 9.92
C GLY A 66 -3.46 -17.63 9.38
N SER A 67 -2.66 -18.55 8.84
CA SER A 67 -1.28 -18.28 8.40
C SER A 67 -1.15 -17.96 6.92
N THR A 68 -2.22 -18.16 6.14
CA THR A 68 -2.22 -17.84 4.71
C THR A 68 -2.30 -16.33 4.49
N GLU A 69 -1.72 -15.86 3.41
CA GLU A 69 -1.73 -14.46 3.02
C GLU A 69 -3.16 -13.92 2.92
N LYS A 70 -4.08 -14.71 2.34
CA LYS A 70 -5.49 -14.34 2.20
C LYS A 70 -6.20 -14.19 3.55
N GLU A 71 -5.91 -15.05 4.52
CA GLU A 71 -6.48 -14.92 5.87
C GLU A 71 -5.91 -13.68 6.58
N ILE A 72 -4.61 -13.42 6.41
CA ILE A 72 -3.94 -12.25 6.96
C ILE A 72 -4.54 -10.96 6.37
N THR A 73 -4.72 -10.86 5.05
CA THR A 73 -5.24 -9.65 4.41
C THR A 73 -6.71 -9.39 4.69
N ASN A 74 -7.49 -10.43 4.97
CA ASN A 74 -8.91 -10.31 5.32
C ASN A 74 -9.16 -10.13 6.83
N SER A 75 -8.10 -10.22 7.65
CA SER A 75 -8.22 -10.05 9.09
C SER A 75 -8.37 -8.59 9.48
N GLU A 76 -9.49 -8.27 10.12
CA GLU A 76 -9.75 -6.92 10.66
C GLU A 76 -8.65 -6.47 11.64
N ILE A 77 -8.09 -7.40 12.42
CA ILE A 77 -6.99 -7.11 13.35
C ILE A 77 -5.74 -6.60 12.59
N VAL A 78 -5.43 -7.23 11.46
CA VAL A 78 -4.27 -6.87 10.62
C VAL A 78 -4.54 -5.56 9.89
N ILE A 79 -5.74 -5.39 9.33
CA ILE A 79 -6.17 -4.14 8.67
C ILE A 79 -6.06 -2.96 9.64
N GLN A 80 -6.61 -3.09 10.86
CA GLN A 80 -6.48 -2.05 11.89
C GLN A 80 -5.04 -1.80 12.31
N ARG A 81 -4.20 -2.85 12.34
CA ARG A 81 -2.79 -2.70 12.68
C ARG A 81 -2.04 -1.91 11.60
N ILE A 82 -2.32 -2.16 10.33
CA ILE A 82 -1.75 -1.41 9.19
C ILE A 82 -2.31 0.02 9.16
N GLN A 83 -3.60 0.23 9.43
CA GLN A 83 -4.19 1.57 9.57
C GLN A 83 -3.43 2.40 10.61
N LYS A 84 -3.09 1.82 11.77
CA LYS A 84 -2.27 2.51 12.80
C LYS A 84 -0.88 2.91 12.28
N GLU A 85 -0.26 2.10 11.43
CA GLU A 85 1.02 2.45 10.79
C GLU A 85 0.80 3.60 9.79
N ILE A 86 -0.20 3.52 8.92
CA ILE A 86 -0.54 4.59 7.98
C ILE A 86 -0.79 5.90 8.73
N ASP A 87 -1.59 5.89 9.80
CA ASP A 87 -1.89 7.09 10.59
C ASP A 87 -0.63 7.68 11.24
N LYS A 88 0.27 6.83 11.72
CA LYS A 88 1.56 7.24 12.30
C LYS A 88 2.41 7.97 11.26
N TYR A 89 2.56 7.41 10.05
CA TYR A 89 3.41 8.01 9.01
C TYR A 89 2.73 9.19 8.30
N ASN A 90 1.40 9.17 8.14
CA ASN A 90 0.61 10.26 7.58
C ASN A 90 0.81 11.59 8.32
N LYS A 91 1.10 11.56 9.63
CA LYS A 91 1.39 12.76 10.43
C LYS A 91 2.59 13.58 9.91
N ARG A 92 3.47 12.98 9.10
CA ARG A 92 4.63 13.64 8.49
C ARG A 92 4.28 14.45 7.23
N PHE A 93 3.05 14.30 6.72
CA PHE A 93 2.60 14.88 5.46
C PHE A 93 1.42 15.84 5.65
N GLY A 94 1.26 16.74 4.68
CA GLY A 94 0.09 17.62 4.63
C GLY A 94 -1.21 16.82 4.49
N LYS A 95 -2.31 17.34 5.06
CA LYS A 95 -3.62 16.65 5.06
C LYS A 95 -4.08 16.16 3.69
N TRP A 96 -3.69 16.85 2.62
CA TRP A 96 -4.10 16.53 1.24
C TRP A 96 -3.22 15.47 0.56
N GLU A 97 -2.00 15.23 1.04
CA GLU A 97 -1.06 14.22 0.52
C GLU A 97 -1.23 12.87 1.20
N GLN A 98 -1.74 12.89 2.44
CA GLN A 98 -1.97 11.71 3.26
C GLN A 98 -2.81 10.65 2.55
N ILE A 99 -2.41 9.39 2.75
CA ILE A 99 -3.15 8.21 2.31
C ILE A 99 -4.47 8.14 3.08
N LYS A 100 -5.59 8.28 2.36
CA LYS A 100 -6.94 8.31 2.96
C LYS A 100 -7.61 6.95 3.02
N ARG A 101 -7.19 6.04 2.14
CA ARG A 101 -7.70 4.70 2.03
C ARG A 101 -6.60 3.78 1.55
N PHE A 102 -6.69 2.51 1.91
CA PHE A 102 -5.80 1.50 1.38
C PHE A 102 -6.54 0.18 1.19
N GLU A 103 -5.98 -0.69 0.37
CA GLU A 103 -6.38 -2.09 0.25
C GLU A 103 -5.14 -2.98 0.30
N LEU A 104 -5.29 -4.20 0.81
CA LEU A 104 -4.21 -5.16 0.99
C LEU A 104 -4.23 -6.20 -0.14
N THR A 105 -3.05 -6.58 -0.63
CA THR A 105 -2.90 -7.64 -1.64
C THR A 105 -2.44 -8.94 -0.98
N PRO A 106 -3.09 -10.08 -1.26
CA PRO A 106 -2.67 -11.38 -0.71
C PRO A 106 -1.49 -12.00 -1.46
N GLU A 107 -1.06 -11.44 -2.61
CA GLU A 107 0.10 -11.95 -3.34
C GLU A 107 1.39 -11.23 -2.96
N VAL A 108 2.49 -11.98 -2.96
CA VAL A 108 3.85 -11.45 -2.86
C VAL A 108 4.28 -10.90 -4.21
N TRP A 109 4.75 -9.65 -4.26
CA TRP A 109 5.21 -9.04 -5.50
C TRP A 109 6.63 -9.48 -5.82
N THR A 110 6.78 -10.16 -6.95
CA THR A 110 8.04 -10.74 -7.41
C THR A 110 8.41 -10.28 -8.81
N ILE A 111 9.67 -10.55 -9.22
CA ILE A 111 10.15 -10.33 -10.59
C ILE A 111 9.41 -11.26 -11.55
N ASP A 112 9.32 -12.56 -11.19
CA ASP A 112 8.70 -13.60 -12.02
C ASP A 112 7.20 -13.40 -12.18
N GLY A 113 6.52 -12.91 -11.14
CA GLY A 113 5.11 -12.50 -11.21
C GLY A 113 4.89 -11.20 -11.99
N GLY A 114 5.94 -10.59 -12.54
CA GLY A 114 5.85 -9.38 -13.36
C GLY A 114 5.66 -8.07 -12.58
N HIS A 115 5.49 -8.13 -11.26
CA HIS A 115 5.29 -6.95 -10.41
C HIS A 115 6.54 -6.06 -10.34
N LEU A 116 7.72 -6.68 -10.29
CA LEU A 116 8.99 -5.99 -10.10
C LEU A 116 9.87 -6.07 -11.36
N THR A 117 10.72 -5.07 -11.56
CA THR A 117 11.86 -5.13 -12.49
C THR A 117 12.96 -6.01 -11.91
N PRO A 118 13.94 -6.48 -12.72
CA PRO A 118 15.14 -7.15 -12.20
C PRO A 118 15.93 -6.31 -11.18
N THR A 119 15.74 -4.99 -11.20
CA THR A 119 16.30 -4.03 -10.24
C THR A 119 15.38 -3.75 -9.04
N MET A 120 14.39 -4.60 -8.80
CA MET A 120 13.42 -4.53 -7.68
C MET A 120 12.54 -3.28 -7.66
N LYS A 121 12.38 -2.59 -8.79
CA LYS A 121 11.45 -1.45 -8.91
C LYS A 121 10.06 -1.93 -9.30
N MET A 122 9.04 -1.32 -8.72
CA MET A 122 7.64 -1.62 -9.05
C MET A 122 7.31 -1.26 -10.51
N LYS A 123 6.70 -2.19 -11.25
CA LYS A 123 6.07 -1.93 -12.55
C LYS A 123 4.63 -1.47 -12.33
N ARG A 124 4.47 -0.19 -11.98
CA ARG A 124 3.21 0.40 -11.49
C ARG A 124 2.00 0.11 -12.39
N GLU A 125 2.15 0.24 -13.71
CA GLU A 125 1.06 -0.03 -14.67
C GLU A 125 0.60 -1.49 -14.61
N ILE A 126 1.53 -2.44 -14.51
CA ILE A 126 1.21 -3.88 -14.41
C ILE A 126 0.52 -4.17 -13.08
N ILE A 127 1.08 -3.68 -11.97
CA ILE A 127 0.49 -3.86 -10.63
C ILE A 127 -0.92 -3.26 -10.59
N LYS A 128 -1.11 -2.05 -11.12
CA LYS A 128 -2.43 -1.42 -11.18
C LYS A 128 -3.43 -2.24 -12.00
N GLY A 129 -2.99 -2.80 -13.14
CA GLY A 129 -3.83 -3.67 -13.95
C GLY A 129 -4.22 -4.97 -13.24
N ILE A 130 -3.29 -5.60 -12.51
CA ILE A 130 -3.57 -6.80 -11.70
C ILE A 130 -4.59 -6.48 -10.60
N TYR A 131 -4.43 -5.34 -9.93
CA TYR A 131 -5.24 -4.92 -8.78
C TYR A 131 -6.30 -3.88 -9.12
N GLN A 132 -6.83 -3.92 -10.34
CA GLN A 132 -7.85 -2.98 -10.80
C GLN A 132 -9.10 -3.06 -9.91
N ASP A 133 -9.51 -4.27 -9.48
CA ASP A 133 -10.64 -4.45 -8.57
C ASP A 133 -10.44 -3.75 -7.22
N LEU A 134 -9.21 -3.76 -6.68
CA LEU A 134 -8.90 -3.06 -5.43
C LEU A 134 -8.89 -1.54 -5.64
N TYR A 135 -8.36 -1.08 -6.77
CA TYR A 135 -8.41 0.33 -7.14
C TYR A 135 -9.86 0.82 -7.27
N ASP A 136 -10.72 0.06 -7.94
CA ASP A 136 -12.12 0.39 -8.10
C ASP A 136 -12.87 0.31 -6.77
N LYS A 137 -12.54 -0.68 -5.93
CA LYS A 137 -13.05 -0.74 -4.56
C LYS A 137 -12.73 0.53 -3.79
N ILE A 138 -11.56 1.15 -3.98
CA ILE A 138 -11.16 2.41 -3.34
C ILE A 138 -12.01 3.61 -3.81
N TYR A 139 -12.26 3.73 -5.11
CA TYR A 139 -12.74 4.99 -5.73
C TYR A 139 -14.13 4.95 -6.35
N ARG A 140 -14.71 3.77 -6.58
CA ARG A 140 -15.98 3.57 -7.31
C ARG A 140 -17.08 2.92 -6.47
N ASN A 141 -16.76 2.50 -5.25
CA ASN A 141 -17.72 2.09 -4.22
C ASN A 141 -18.05 3.22 -3.24
#